data_AF-A0A957QXT9-F1
#
_entry.id   AF-A0A957QXT9-F1
#
_cell.length_a   1.000
_cell.length_b   1.000
_cell.length_c   1.000
_cell.angle_alpha   90.00
_cell.angle_beta   90.00
_cell.angle_gamma   90.00
#
_symmetry.space_group_name_H-M   'P 1'
#
loop_
_entity.id
_entity.type
_entity.pdbx_description
1 polymer ?
#
loop_
_entity_poly.entity_id
_entity_poly.type
_entity_poly.pdbx_seq_one_letter_code
_entity_poly.pdbx_strand_id
1 'polypeptide(L)'
;LLLLLDNFEQLVDGTSSALVDELLAAAPELKLIITTRERLNARAEQLLLLDGLAAAGTATQLGPAGQLFWTRLQQNRPEIELDEATTGQIITLCEQLGGHPLALELAAAWGQALPLADIIAEVSRDQRFLASPGAGRADRHQSITAVFATSWQRLEPEAQRVYRQLSVFRGGFTLAAARAVTNSSALLLAELVNRALLRLDSDDRYRRHPLLLQYAADRLTESGTEQLMAEGRHLNYFVDLVTAQ
;
A
#
# COMPACT_ATOMS: atom_id res chain seq x y z
N LEU A 1 -9.51 1.42 32.03
CA LEU A 1 -8.77 2.56 31.43
C LEU A 1 -8.54 2.25 29.95
N LEU A 2 -8.58 3.24 29.05
CA LEU A 2 -8.25 3.07 27.62
C LEU A 2 -7.07 3.96 27.27
N LEU A 3 -6.02 3.38 26.68
CA LEU A 3 -4.86 4.10 26.16
C LEU A 3 -4.78 3.91 24.65
N LEU A 4 -4.66 5.02 23.93
CA LEU A 4 -4.43 5.05 22.48
C LEU A 4 -2.97 5.44 22.24
N LEU A 5 -2.22 4.57 21.57
CA LEU A 5 -0.84 4.79 21.19
C LEU A 5 -0.79 4.90 19.67
N ASP A 6 -0.61 6.11 19.17
CA ASP A 6 -0.59 6.38 17.73
C ASP A 6 0.84 6.37 17.18
N ASN A 7 1.04 5.84 15.97
CA ASN A 7 2.31 5.82 15.24
C ASN A 7 3.44 5.14 16.04
N PHE A 8 3.11 4.01 16.67
CA PHE A 8 3.97 3.33 17.63
C PHE A 8 5.21 2.69 16.98
N GLU A 9 5.27 2.54 15.66
CA GLU A 9 6.44 2.05 14.91
C GLU A 9 7.71 2.90 15.09
N GLN A 10 7.61 4.09 15.69
CA GLN A 10 8.77 4.88 16.08
C GLN A 10 9.45 4.37 17.35
N LEU A 11 8.70 3.62 18.16
CA LEU A 11 9.14 3.03 19.42
C LEU A 11 9.30 1.52 19.32
N VAL A 12 8.81 0.90 18.24
CA VAL A 12 9.02 -0.53 17.94
C VAL A 12 10.51 -0.80 17.78
N ASP A 13 11.12 -1.15 18.89
CA ASP A 13 12.36 -1.89 19.01
C ASP A 13 12.03 -3.30 19.55
N GLY A 14 13.03 -4.16 19.69
CA GLY A 14 12.85 -5.51 20.23
C GLY A 14 12.26 -5.57 21.66
N THR A 15 12.04 -4.43 22.32
CA THR A 15 11.53 -4.33 23.70
C THR A 15 10.09 -3.81 23.79
N SER A 16 9.55 -3.25 22.70
CA SER A 16 8.20 -2.69 22.67
C SER A 16 7.08 -3.67 23.02
N SER A 17 7.21 -4.95 22.62
CA SER A 17 6.25 -5.99 22.98
C SER A 17 6.26 -6.32 24.47
N ALA A 18 7.45 -6.32 25.09
CA ALA A 18 7.60 -6.54 26.52
C ALA A 18 6.95 -5.42 27.33
N LEU A 19 7.09 -4.16 26.91
CA LEU A 19 6.43 -3.03 27.55
C LEU A 19 4.90 -3.18 27.53
N VAL A 20 4.33 -3.56 26.39
CA VAL A 20 2.88 -3.80 26.27
C VAL A 20 2.42 -4.93 27.20
N ASP A 21 3.17 -6.04 27.23
CA ASP A 21 2.88 -7.17 28.09
C ASP A 21 2.98 -6.80 29.60
N GLU A 22 3.98 -6.00 29.98
CA GLU A 22 4.14 -5.49 31.35
C GLU A 22 3.00 -4.56 31.78
N LEU A 23 2.57 -3.66 30.91
CA LEU A 23 1.44 -2.76 31.18
C LEU A 23 0.14 -3.53 31.41
N LEU A 24 -0.13 -4.55 30.60
CA LEU A 24 -1.32 -5.39 30.75
C LEU A 24 -1.25 -6.27 32.00
N ALA A 25 -0.06 -6.74 32.38
CA ALA A 25 0.13 -7.50 33.62
C ALA A 25 -0.08 -6.64 34.88
N ALA A 26 0.39 -5.39 34.86
CA ALA A 26 0.23 -4.46 35.98
C ALA A 26 -1.20 -3.91 36.11
N ALA A 27 -1.94 -3.80 35.00
CA ALA A 27 -3.30 -3.27 34.97
C ALA A 27 -4.24 -4.16 34.12
N PRO A 28 -4.85 -5.21 34.70
CA PRO A 28 -5.65 -6.19 33.95
C PRO A 28 -6.90 -5.63 33.24
N GLU A 29 -7.41 -4.47 33.67
CA GLU A 29 -8.55 -3.79 33.04
C GLU A 29 -8.14 -2.70 32.03
N LEU A 30 -6.84 -2.58 31.73
CA LEU A 30 -6.33 -1.66 30.72
C LEU A 30 -6.68 -2.18 29.33
N LYS A 31 -7.25 -1.29 28.51
CA LYS A 31 -7.44 -1.51 27.07
C LYS A 31 -6.40 -0.68 26.33
N LEU A 32 -5.72 -1.29 25.36
CA LEU A 32 -4.75 -0.63 24.51
C LEU A 32 -5.27 -0.65 23.06
N ILE A 33 -5.28 0.50 22.40
CA ILE A 33 -5.39 0.59 20.94
C ILE A 33 -4.06 1.14 20.46
N ILE A 34 -3.37 0.38 19.63
CA ILE A 34 -2.06 0.76 19.12
C ILE A 34 -2.15 0.82 17.60
N THR A 35 -1.81 1.98 17.02
CA THR A 35 -1.62 2.10 15.57
C THR A 35 -0.14 1.96 15.28
N THR A 36 0.21 1.11 14.31
CA THR A 36 1.59 0.83 13.93
C THR A 36 1.62 0.27 12.51
N ARG A 37 2.71 0.51 11.78
CA ARG A 37 2.98 -0.13 10.47
C ARG A 37 3.62 -1.50 10.58
N GLU A 38 4.12 -1.85 11.76
CA GLU A 38 4.81 -3.10 12.02
C GLU A 38 4.10 -3.85 13.15
N ARG A 39 3.92 -5.16 12.98
CA ARG A 39 3.32 -6.01 14.02
C ARG A 39 4.17 -5.95 15.28
N LEU A 40 3.52 -5.83 16.43
CA LEU A 40 4.19 -5.79 17.73
C LEU A 40 4.69 -7.18 18.12
N ASN A 41 3.98 -8.23 17.70
CA ASN A 41 4.19 -9.61 18.16
C ASN A 41 4.06 -9.74 19.69
N ALA A 42 3.20 -8.92 20.31
CA ALA A 42 2.85 -9.02 21.72
C ALA A 42 1.91 -10.22 21.97
N ARG A 43 1.92 -10.78 23.18
CA ARG A 43 1.14 -12.00 23.45
C ARG A 43 -0.37 -11.80 23.38
N ALA A 44 -0.82 -10.63 23.83
CA ALA A 44 -2.24 -10.24 23.82
C ALA A 44 -2.66 -9.51 22.53
N GLU A 45 -1.84 -9.55 21.48
CA GLU A 45 -2.09 -8.81 20.24
C GLU A 45 -3.32 -9.34 19.49
N GLN A 46 -4.25 -8.43 19.19
CA GLN A 46 -5.33 -8.66 18.24
C GLN A 46 -5.16 -7.70 17.07
N LEU A 47 -4.85 -8.25 15.90
CA LEU A 47 -4.57 -7.46 14.71
C LEU A 47 -5.87 -7.04 14.01
N LEU A 48 -6.04 -5.73 13.85
CA LEU A 48 -7.00 -5.16 12.91
C LEU A 48 -6.23 -4.62 11.71
N LEU A 49 -6.13 -5.42 10.65
CA LEU A 49 -5.52 -4.97 9.40
C LEU A 49 -6.48 -4.01 8.70
N LEU A 50 -5.99 -2.82 8.36
CA LEU A 50 -6.75 -1.82 7.63
C LEU A 50 -6.48 -1.96 6.14
N ASP A 51 -7.56 -2.03 5.36
CA ASP A 51 -7.52 -1.92 3.91
C ASP A 51 -7.83 -0.49 3.46
N GLY A 52 -7.58 -0.22 2.18
CA GLY A 52 -8.11 0.98 1.53
C GLY A 52 -9.64 1.01 1.60
N LEU A 53 -10.20 2.20 1.43
CA LEU A 53 -11.65 2.37 1.33
C LEU A 53 -12.20 1.55 0.17
N ALA A 54 -13.40 0.99 0.34
CA ALA A 54 -14.03 0.22 -0.72
C ALA A 54 -14.23 1.10 -1.97
N ALA A 55 -13.59 0.68 -3.07
CA ALA A 55 -13.72 1.32 -4.38
C ALA A 55 -15.01 0.96 -5.09
N ALA A 56 -15.56 -0.22 -4.79
CA ALA A 56 -16.78 -0.72 -5.40
C ALA A 56 -17.96 0.26 -5.21
N GLY A 57 -18.58 0.62 -6.32
CA GLY A 57 -19.81 1.38 -6.40
C GLY A 57 -20.74 0.77 -7.45
N THR A 58 -21.85 1.42 -7.72
CA THR A 58 -22.73 1.12 -8.86
C THR A 58 -22.61 2.22 -9.91
N ALA A 59 -23.18 2.02 -11.09
CA ALA A 59 -23.21 3.03 -12.15
C ALA A 59 -23.77 4.40 -11.69
N THR A 60 -24.58 4.40 -10.62
CA THR A 60 -25.24 5.60 -10.10
C THR A 60 -24.84 5.96 -8.66
N GLN A 61 -23.99 5.16 -8.00
CA GLN A 61 -23.63 5.39 -6.60
C GLN A 61 -22.15 5.10 -6.33
N LEU A 62 -21.47 6.09 -5.78
CA LEU A 62 -20.09 5.96 -5.33
C LEU A 62 -20.01 5.17 -4.00
N GLY A 63 -19.06 4.24 -3.93
CA GLY A 63 -18.63 3.64 -2.68
C GLY A 63 -17.85 4.63 -1.78
N PRO A 64 -17.42 4.21 -0.58
CA PRO A 64 -16.71 5.07 0.37
C PRO A 64 -15.47 5.77 -0.21
N ALA A 65 -14.67 5.09 -1.04
CA ALA A 65 -13.51 5.70 -1.69
C ALA A 65 -13.92 6.80 -2.68
N GLY A 66 -14.94 6.52 -3.49
CA GLY A 66 -15.47 7.46 -4.47
C GLY A 66 -16.10 8.68 -3.79
N GLN A 67 -16.81 8.48 -2.68
CA GLN A 67 -17.38 9.58 -1.89
C GLN A 67 -16.31 10.51 -1.32
N LEU A 68 -15.20 9.95 -0.80
CA LEU A 68 -14.07 10.74 -0.34
C LEU A 68 -13.48 11.58 -1.49
N PHE A 69 -13.16 10.91 -2.61
CA PHE A 69 -12.61 11.59 -3.78
C PHE A 69 -13.53 12.69 -4.30
N TRP A 70 -14.82 12.39 -4.46
CA TRP A 70 -15.84 13.33 -4.92
C TRP A 70 -15.95 14.54 -4.00
N THR A 71 -16.00 14.31 -2.68
CA THR A 71 -16.06 15.39 -1.69
C THR A 71 -14.85 16.32 -1.80
N ARG A 72 -13.66 15.77 -2.05
CA ARG A 72 -12.43 16.57 -2.25
C ARG A 72 -12.39 17.25 -3.62
N LEU A 73 -12.86 16.59 -4.68
CA LEU A 73 -12.88 17.14 -6.01
C LEU A 73 -13.83 18.35 -6.08
N GLN A 74 -15.02 18.26 -5.48
CA GLN A 74 -15.97 19.37 -5.44
C GLN A 74 -15.47 20.60 -4.70
N GLN A 75 -14.55 20.45 -3.74
CA GLN A 75 -13.91 21.60 -3.09
C GLN A 75 -13.06 22.42 -4.08
N ASN A 76 -12.53 21.78 -5.13
CA ASN A 76 -11.71 22.41 -6.16
C ASN A 76 -12.49 22.71 -7.45
N ARG A 77 -13.59 21.99 -7.70
CA ARG A 77 -14.48 22.11 -8.88
C ARG A 77 -15.96 21.91 -8.51
N PRO A 78 -16.62 22.91 -7.91
CA PRO A 78 -18.02 22.81 -7.52
C PRO A 78 -18.98 22.68 -8.71
N GLU A 79 -18.55 23.05 -9.92
CA GLU A 79 -19.35 23.00 -11.15
C GLU A 79 -19.46 21.62 -11.78
N ILE A 80 -18.66 20.64 -11.36
CA ILE A 80 -18.78 19.27 -11.88
C ILE A 80 -20.01 18.61 -11.26
N GLU A 81 -20.87 18.08 -12.13
CA GLU A 81 -22.02 17.27 -11.75
C GLU A 81 -21.66 15.78 -11.73
N LEU A 82 -22.29 15.03 -10.83
CA LEU A 82 -22.12 13.59 -10.74
C LEU A 82 -23.16 12.91 -11.63
N ASP A 83 -22.75 12.52 -12.84
CA ASP A 83 -23.51 11.67 -13.74
C ASP A 83 -22.95 10.23 -13.79
N GLU A 84 -23.57 9.37 -14.59
CA GLU A 84 -23.16 7.96 -14.74
C GLU A 84 -21.73 7.82 -15.29
N ALA A 85 -21.35 8.69 -16.24
CA ALA A 85 -20.01 8.68 -16.82
C ALA A 85 -18.93 9.08 -15.79
N THR A 86 -19.18 10.15 -15.03
CA THR A 86 -18.32 10.65 -13.97
C THR A 86 -18.21 9.63 -12.83
N THR A 87 -19.33 8.98 -12.49
CA THR A 87 -19.37 7.92 -11.47
C THR A 87 -18.46 6.75 -11.88
N GLY A 88 -18.59 6.25 -13.12
CA GLY A 88 -17.74 5.19 -13.64
C GLY A 88 -16.25 5.55 -13.63
N GLN A 89 -15.91 6.78 -14.05
CA GLN A 89 -14.55 7.30 -14.03
C GLN A 89 -13.95 7.34 -12.61
N ILE A 90 -14.72 7.79 -11.62
CA ILE A 90 -14.27 7.84 -10.22
C ILE A 90 -14.07 6.44 -9.66
N ILE A 91 -14.95 5.47 -9.98
CA ILE A 91 -14.78 4.08 -9.54
C ILE A 91 -13.47 3.50 -10.09
N THR A 92 -13.21 3.68 -11.39
CA THR A 92 -11.94 3.23 -12.00
C THR A 92 -10.73 3.86 -11.31
N LEU A 93 -10.77 5.16 -11.03
CA LEU A 93 -9.69 5.83 -10.29
C LEU A 93 -9.50 5.24 -8.88
N CYS A 94 -10.59 4.98 -8.17
CA CYS A 94 -10.54 4.43 -6.82
C CYS A 94 -9.94 3.02 -6.82
N GLU A 95 -10.26 2.20 -7.81
CA GLU A 95 -9.68 0.86 -7.98
C GLU A 95 -8.18 0.95 -8.28
N GLN A 96 -7.77 1.85 -9.16
CA GLN A 96 -6.35 2.08 -9.49
C GLN A 96 -5.53 2.54 -8.28
N LEU A 97 -6.12 3.40 -7.44
CA LEU A 97 -5.49 3.90 -6.22
C LEU A 97 -5.66 2.95 -5.02
N GLY A 98 -6.29 1.79 -5.23
CA GLY A 98 -6.54 0.79 -4.18
C GLY A 98 -7.37 1.33 -3.01
N GLY A 99 -8.19 2.36 -3.23
CA GLY A 99 -8.98 3.00 -2.19
C GLY A 99 -8.17 3.78 -1.13
N HIS A 100 -6.88 4.05 -1.36
CA HIS A 100 -6.03 4.69 -0.35
C HIS A 100 -6.46 6.15 -0.11
N PRO A 101 -6.93 6.53 1.11
CA PRO A 101 -7.51 7.85 1.35
C PRO A 101 -6.60 9.01 0.92
N LEU A 102 -5.34 9.00 1.35
CA LEU A 102 -4.39 10.06 0.99
C LEU A 102 -4.13 10.15 -0.52
N ALA A 103 -4.16 9.02 -1.24
CA ALA A 103 -3.94 9.04 -2.68
C ALA A 103 -5.10 9.73 -3.40
N LEU A 104 -6.32 9.45 -2.94
CA LEU A 104 -7.55 10.06 -3.45
C LEU A 104 -7.56 11.57 -3.16
N GLU A 105 -7.16 12.01 -1.98
CA GLU A 105 -7.06 13.43 -1.66
C GLU A 105 -6.03 14.16 -2.53
N LEU A 106 -4.85 13.55 -2.72
CA LEU A 106 -3.79 14.11 -3.57
C LEU A 106 -4.23 14.17 -5.05
N ALA A 107 -4.91 13.14 -5.56
CA ALA A 107 -5.47 13.15 -6.90
C ALA A 107 -6.54 14.24 -7.07
N ALA A 108 -7.45 14.38 -6.10
CA ALA A 108 -8.51 15.37 -6.14
C ALA A 108 -7.98 16.82 -6.10
N ALA A 109 -6.83 17.04 -5.47
CA ALA A 109 -6.16 18.35 -5.44
C ALA A 109 -5.79 18.86 -6.84
N TRP A 110 -5.51 17.95 -7.79
CA TRP A 110 -5.24 18.32 -9.19
C TRP A 110 -6.48 18.82 -9.94
N GLY A 111 -7.68 18.65 -9.38
CA GLY A 111 -8.91 19.18 -9.95
C GLY A 111 -8.84 20.67 -10.25
N GLN A 112 -8.10 21.47 -9.48
CA GLN A 112 -7.94 22.90 -9.79
C GLN A 112 -7.24 23.16 -11.14
N ALA A 113 -6.41 22.23 -11.63
CA ALA A 113 -5.55 22.41 -12.79
C ALA A 113 -5.95 21.53 -13.98
N LEU A 114 -6.53 20.34 -13.74
CA LEU A 114 -6.80 19.34 -14.78
C LEU A 114 -8.24 18.82 -14.76
N PRO A 115 -8.83 18.54 -15.93
CA PRO A 115 -10.04 17.72 -16.05
C PRO A 115 -9.92 16.34 -15.40
N LEU A 116 -11.04 15.78 -14.93
CA LEU A 116 -11.09 14.47 -14.28
C LEU A 116 -10.49 13.36 -15.17
N ALA A 117 -10.83 13.35 -16.45
CA ALA A 117 -10.29 12.37 -17.40
C ALA A 117 -8.76 12.44 -17.51
N ASP A 118 -8.19 13.65 -17.47
CA ASP A 118 -6.74 13.85 -17.54
C ASP A 118 -6.06 13.41 -16.22
N ILE A 119 -6.68 13.68 -15.07
CA ILE A 119 -6.20 13.19 -13.77
C ILE A 119 -6.13 11.65 -13.78
N ILE A 120 -7.16 10.98 -14.28
CA ILE A 120 -7.21 9.52 -14.37
C ILE A 120 -6.12 9.00 -15.31
N ALA A 121 -5.94 9.64 -16.46
CA ALA A 121 -4.91 9.28 -17.43
C ALA A 121 -3.50 9.43 -16.83
N GLU A 122 -3.22 10.54 -16.13
CA GLU A 122 -1.93 10.78 -15.50
C GLU A 122 -1.66 9.82 -14.35
N VAL A 123 -2.64 9.55 -13.48
CA VAL A 123 -2.52 8.52 -12.42
C VAL A 123 -2.25 7.13 -13.01
N SER A 124 -2.87 6.81 -14.15
CA SER A 124 -2.65 5.55 -14.86
C SER A 124 -1.25 5.45 -15.48
N ARG A 125 -0.65 6.57 -15.89
CA ARG A 125 0.68 6.63 -16.49
C ARG A 125 1.79 6.60 -15.45
N ASP A 126 1.65 7.42 -14.41
CA ASP A 126 2.70 7.64 -13.42
C ASP A 126 2.12 8.08 -12.07
N GLN A 127 2.14 7.20 -11.08
CA GLN A 127 1.65 7.53 -9.73
C GLN A 127 2.48 8.63 -9.03
N ARG A 128 3.69 8.98 -9.53
CA ARG A 128 4.42 10.17 -9.07
C ARG A 128 3.67 11.46 -9.36
N PHE A 129 2.68 11.42 -10.25
CA PHE A 129 1.69 12.49 -10.41
C PHE A 129 1.00 12.85 -9.08
N LEU A 130 0.89 11.92 -8.13
CA LEU A 130 0.37 12.19 -6.79
C LEU A 130 1.34 13.00 -5.89
N ALA A 131 2.49 13.45 -6.42
CA ALA A 131 3.32 14.43 -5.74
C ALA A 131 2.67 15.83 -5.82
N SER A 132 2.52 16.49 -4.66
CA SER A 132 1.72 17.70 -4.49
C SER A 132 2.00 18.81 -5.51
N PRO A 133 0.96 19.36 -6.20
CA PRO A 133 1.07 20.64 -6.89
C PRO A 133 1.16 21.77 -5.85
N GLY A 134 2.36 22.27 -5.61
CA GLY A 134 2.58 23.42 -4.73
C GLY A 134 3.27 23.06 -3.43
N ALA A 135 4.60 23.21 -3.43
CA ALA A 135 5.40 23.36 -2.23
C ALA A 135 4.97 24.66 -1.50
N GLY A 136 3.96 24.59 -0.63
CA GLY A 136 3.43 25.78 0.02
C GLY A 136 2.58 25.61 1.27
N ARG A 137 2.24 24.38 1.69
CA ARG A 137 1.53 24.15 2.96
C ARG A 137 2.15 23.00 3.74
N ALA A 138 3.08 23.38 4.63
CA ALA A 138 3.49 22.69 5.85
C ALA A 138 3.33 21.14 5.89
N ASP A 139 4.35 20.45 5.40
CA ASP A 139 5.23 19.57 6.20
C ASP A 139 4.70 18.34 6.96
N ARG A 140 3.64 17.65 6.47
CA ARG A 140 3.33 16.28 6.96
C ARG A 140 3.04 15.23 5.88
N HIS A 141 2.76 15.64 4.65
CA HIS A 141 2.44 14.75 3.53
C HIS A 141 3.28 15.11 2.29
N GLN A 142 4.61 15.15 2.45
CA GLN A 142 5.54 15.28 1.34
C GLN A 142 5.40 14.03 0.46
N SER A 143 4.57 14.06 -0.58
CA SER A 143 4.27 12.96 -1.52
C SER A 143 3.90 11.60 -0.89
N ILE A 144 3.02 10.85 -1.55
CA ILE A 144 2.74 9.48 -1.11
C ILE A 144 4.04 8.64 -1.07
N THR A 145 5.00 8.99 -1.94
CA THR A 145 6.34 8.42 -2.03
C THR A 145 7.20 8.67 -0.78
N ALA A 146 7.18 9.85 -0.15
CA ALA A 146 8.06 10.06 1.02
C ALA A 146 7.55 9.32 2.27
N VAL A 147 6.23 9.15 2.40
CA VAL A 147 5.63 8.31 3.46
C VAL A 147 6.13 6.87 3.36
N PHE A 148 6.30 6.36 2.13
CA PHE A 148 6.83 5.03 1.88
C PHE A 148 8.35 4.93 1.91
N ALA A 149 9.06 6.00 1.55
CA ALA A 149 10.52 6.05 1.59
C ALA A 149 11.05 5.75 3.01
N THR A 150 10.37 6.23 4.05
CA THR A 150 10.75 5.93 5.44
C THR A 150 10.59 4.45 5.78
N SER A 151 9.50 3.80 5.38
CA SER A 151 9.30 2.36 5.57
C SER A 151 10.33 1.54 4.77
N TRP A 152 10.66 2.00 3.56
CA TRP A 152 11.68 1.38 2.70
C TRP A 152 13.09 1.45 3.30
N GLN A 153 13.49 2.61 3.80
CA GLN A 153 14.83 2.85 4.37
C GLN A 153 15.12 2.01 5.61
N ARG A 154 14.08 1.53 6.31
CA ARG A 154 14.20 0.64 7.47
C ARG A 154 14.38 -0.84 7.12
N LEU A 155 14.26 -1.20 5.84
CA LEU A 155 14.46 -2.57 5.39
C LEU A 155 15.94 -2.88 5.22
N GLU A 156 16.32 -4.09 5.64
CA GLU A 156 17.63 -4.64 5.32
C GLU A 156 17.83 -4.75 3.80
N PRO A 157 19.07 -4.65 3.30
CA PRO A 157 19.34 -4.67 1.85
C PRO A 157 18.75 -5.89 1.12
N GLU A 158 18.75 -7.06 1.78
CA GLU A 158 18.16 -8.26 1.21
C GLU A 158 16.63 -8.18 1.11
N ALA A 159 15.95 -7.65 2.13
CA ALA A 159 14.51 -7.43 2.12
C ALA A 159 14.11 -6.42 1.04
N GLN A 160 14.88 -5.34 0.86
CA GLN A 160 14.68 -4.38 -0.23
C GLN A 160 14.83 -5.06 -1.60
N ARG A 161 15.88 -5.86 -1.79
CA ARG A 161 16.12 -6.61 -3.03
C ARG A 161 14.94 -7.53 -3.36
N VAL A 162 14.52 -8.34 -2.39
CA VAL A 162 13.39 -9.26 -2.57
C VAL A 162 12.11 -8.49 -2.87
N TYR A 163 11.82 -7.39 -2.16
CA TYR A 163 10.63 -6.60 -2.42
C TYR A 163 10.62 -5.96 -3.81
N ARG A 164 11.77 -5.46 -4.31
CA ARG A 164 11.91 -5.00 -5.70
C ARG A 164 11.62 -6.11 -6.68
N GLN A 165 12.24 -7.27 -6.53
CA GLN A 165 12.06 -8.38 -7.47
C GLN A 165 10.63 -8.92 -7.47
N LEU A 166 9.92 -8.87 -6.34
CA LEU A 166 8.52 -9.23 -6.32
C LEU A 166 7.70 -8.29 -7.23
N SER A 167 8.12 -7.05 -7.51
CA SER A 167 7.33 -6.10 -8.30
C SER A 167 6.98 -6.56 -9.72
N VAL A 168 7.68 -7.57 -10.25
CA VAL A 168 7.37 -8.19 -11.56
C VAL A 168 6.01 -8.88 -11.61
N PHE A 169 5.48 -9.34 -10.47
CA PHE A 169 4.14 -9.92 -10.41
C PHE A 169 3.08 -8.81 -10.58
N ARG A 170 2.10 -8.98 -11.49
CA ARG A 170 0.98 -8.03 -11.66
C ARG A 170 -0.19 -8.24 -10.70
N GLY A 171 -0.25 -9.38 -10.02
CA GLY A 171 -1.31 -9.73 -9.06
C GLY A 171 -0.75 -10.39 -7.81
N GLY A 172 -1.59 -11.08 -7.04
CA GLY A 172 -1.08 -11.88 -5.92
C GLY A 172 -0.18 -13.04 -6.40
N PHE A 173 0.65 -13.59 -5.53
CA PHE A 173 1.55 -14.70 -5.85
C PHE A 173 1.61 -15.71 -4.70
N THR A 174 1.95 -16.96 -4.99
CA THR A 174 2.13 -18.01 -3.98
C THR A 174 3.55 -17.99 -3.41
N LEU A 175 3.76 -18.68 -2.28
CA LEU A 175 5.11 -18.87 -1.72
C LEU A 175 6.08 -19.51 -2.74
N ALA A 176 5.61 -20.49 -3.51
CA ALA A 176 6.43 -21.17 -4.52
C ALA A 176 6.87 -20.21 -5.62
N ALA A 177 5.94 -19.38 -6.13
CA ALA A 177 6.24 -18.37 -7.13
C ALA A 177 7.24 -17.32 -6.61
N ALA A 178 7.04 -16.82 -5.39
CA ALA A 178 7.94 -15.86 -4.77
C ALA A 178 9.37 -16.41 -4.67
N ARG A 179 9.53 -17.66 -4.24
CA ARG A 179 10.82 -18.33 -4.14
C ARG A 179 11.51 -18.48 -5.49
N ALA A 180 10.76 -18.93 -6.49
CA ALA A 180 11.30 -19.09 -7.85
C ALA A 180 11.80 -17.76 -8.43
N VAL A 181 11.11 -16.66 -8.15
CA VAL A 181 11.46 -15.33 -8.67
C VAL A 181 12.55 -14.63 -7.87
N THR A 182 12.65 -14.85 -6.56
CA THR A 182 13.51 -14.02 -5.69
C THR A 182 14.66 -14.77 -5.03
N ASN A 183 14.62 -16.10 -5.08
CA ASN A 183 15.45 -17.01 -4.28
C ASN A 183 15.38 -16.70 -2.76
N SER A 184 14.28 -16.11 -2.29
CA SER A 184 14.11 -15.75 -0.88
C SER A 184 13.76 -16.96 -0.01
N SER A 185 14.09 -16.87 1.28
CA SER A 185 13.57 -17.80 2.28
C SER A 185 12.09 -17.50 2.61
N ALA A 186 11.39 -18.46 3.24
CA ALA A 186 10.06 -18.17 3.80
C ALA A 186 10.12 -17.20 4.99
N LEU A 187 11.23 -17.21 5.74
CA LEU A 187 11.43 -16.30 6.87
C LEU A 187 11.46 -14.84 6.40
N LEU A 188 12.13 -14.56 5.29
CA LEU A 188 12.19 -13.21 4.74
C LEU A 188 10.83 -12.72 4.22
N LEU A 189 10.02 -13.61 3.63
CA LEU A 189 8.64 -13.27 3.24
C LEU A 189 7.75 -13.03 4.46
N ALA A 190 7.92 -13.80 5.54
CA ALA A 190 7.23 -13.58 6.80
C ALA A 190 7.63 -12.24 7.44
N GLU A 191 8.90 -11.85 7.36
CA GLU A 191 9.36 -10.52 7.81
C GLU A 191 8.65 -9.40 7.04
N LEU A 192 8.55 -9.51 5.71
CA LEU A 192 7.83 -8.53 4.88
C LEU A 192 6.33 -8.47 5.22
N VAL A 193 5.72 -9.58 5.63
CA VAL A 193 4.33 -9.60 6.15
C VAL A 193 4.24 -8.91 7.52
N ASN A 194 5.20 -9.14 8.41
CA ASN A 194 5.22 -8.52 9.73
C ASN A 194 5.42 -7.00 9.67
N ARG A 195 6.11 -6.51 8.63
CA ARG A 195 6.27 -5.08 8.33
C ARG A 195 5.12 -4.48 7.50
N ALA A 196 4.03 -5.23 7.31
CA ALA A 196 2.86 -4.86 6.52
C ALA A 196 3.16 -4.45 5.06
N LEU A 197 4.29 -4.89 4.50
CA LEU A 197 4.64 -4.67 3.09
C LEU A 197 4.01 -5.71 2.18
N LEU A 198 3.78 -6.91 2.73
CA LEU A 198 3.00 -7.99 2.15
C LEU A 198 1.82 -8.33 3.05
N ARG A 199 0.76 -8.86 2.45
CA ARG A 199 -0.38 -9.47 3.15
C ARG A 199 -0.56 -10.88 2.63
N LEU A 200 -0.75 -11.85 3.51
CA LEU A 200 -1.16 -13.20 3.12
C LEU A 200 -2.69 -13.28 3.26
N ASP A 201 -3.37 -13.55 2.15
CA ASP A 201 -4.82 -13.73 2.12
C ASP A 201 -5.22 -15.18 2.46
N SER A 202 -6.52 -15.39 2.66
CA SER A 202 -7.10 -16.69 3.00
C SER A 202 -6.99 -17.75 1.89
N ASP A 203 -6.63 -17.35 0.68
CA ASP A 203 -6.36 -18.23 -0.47
C ASP A 203 -4.87 -18.60 -0.59
N ASP A 204 -4.09 -18.38 0.47
CA ASP A 204 -2.64 -18.60 0.55
C ASP A 204 -1.82 -17.81 -0.49
N ARG A 205 -2.39 -16.69 -0.98
CA ARG A 205 -1.68 -15.77 -1.88
C ARG A 205 -1.21 -14.53 -1.13
N TYR A 206 0.03 -14.15 -1.42
CA TYR A 206 0.57 -12.88 -1.00
C TYR A 206 0.03 -11.78 -1.90
N ARG A 207 -0.51 -10.73 -1.31
CA ARG A 207 -0.79 -9.43 -1.94
C ARG A 207 0.21 -8.39 -1.47
N ARG A 208 0.37 -7.36 -2.29
CA ARG A 208 1.18 -6.19 -1.98
C ARG A 208 0.29 -4.98 -1.94
N HIS A 209 0.75 -3.97 -1.21
CA HIS A 209 0.15 -2.65 -1.28
C HIS A 209 0.41 -2.03 -2.68
N PRO A 210 -0.61 -1.65 -3.46
CA PRO A 210 -0.45 -1.16 -4.83
C PRO A 210 0.51 0.04 -4.94
N LEU A 211 0.49 0.94 -3.95
CA LEU A 211 1.36 2.12 -3.95
C LEU A 211 2.84 1.81 -3.65
N LEU A 212 3.12 0.75 -2.89
CA LEU A 212 4.50 0.31 -2.64
C LEU A 212 5.07 -0.45 -3.85
N LEU A 213 4.19 -1.06 -4.65
CA LEU A 213 4.57 -1.77 -5.86
C LEU A 213 5.26 -0.85 -6.86
N GLN A 214 4.68 0.32 -7.13
CA GLN A 214 5.26 1.26 -8.10
C GLN A 214 6.63 1.75 -7.63
N TYR A 215 6.75 2.13 -6.35
CA TYR A 215 8.03 2.54 -5.80
C TYR A 215 9.09 1.44 -5.91
N ALA A 216 8.71 0.18 -5.63
CA ALA A 216 9.61 -0.95 -5.77
C ALA A 216 9.98 -1.25 -7.23
N ALA A 217 9.02 -1.09 -8.16
CA ALA A 217 9.22 -1.28 -9.59
C ALA A 217 10.17 -0.22 -10.17
N ASP A 218 10.00 1.05 -9.82
CA ASP A 218 10.89 2.13 -10.24
C ASP A 218 12.34 1.84 -9.83
N ARG A 219 12.53 1.39 -8.59
CA ARG A 219 13.85 0.97 -8.08
C ARG A 219 14.40 -0.28 -8.76
N LEU A 220 13.53 -1.20 -9.19
CA LEU A 220 13.96 -2.37 -9.96
C LEU A 220 14.45 -1.95 -11.35
N THR A 221 13.74 -1.02 -12.00
CA THR A 221 14.12 -0.48 -13.31
C THR A 221 15.42 0.32 -13.27
N GLU A 222 15.69 1.05 -12.19
CA GLU A 222 17.01 1.67 -11.95
C GLU A 222 18.14 0.62 -11.93
N SER A 223 17.86 -0.62 -11.52
CA SER A 223 18.78 -1.75 -11.51
C SER A 223 18.51 -2.70 -12.70
N GLY A 224 18.75 -2.22 -13.93
CA GLY A 224 18.35 -2.93 -15.16
C GLY A 224 18.81 -4.40 -15.27
N THR A 225 19.96 -4.78 -14.70
CA THR A 225 20.38 -6.20 -14.65
C THR A 225 19.54 -7.04 -13.69
N GLU A 226 19.16 -6.47 -12.54
CA GLU A 226 18.28 -7.11 -11.57
C GLU A 226 16.88 -7.32 -12.15
N GLN A 227 16.36 -6.32 -12.88
CA GLN A 227 15.08 -6.40 -13.58
C GLN A 227 15.02 -7.59 -14.54
N LEU A 228 15.97 -7.67 -15.48
CA LEU A 228 16.00 -8.73 -16.50
C LEU A 228 16.06 -10.13 -15.87
N MET A 229 16.82 -10.29 -14.79
CA MET A 229 16.90 -11.57 -14.09
C MET A 229 15.59 -11.94 -13.40
N ALA A 230 14.93 -10.98 -12.75
CA ALA A 230 13.65 -11.22 -12.07
C ALA A 230 12.54 -11.56 -13.08
N GLU A 231 12.46 -10.83 -14.19
CA GLU A 231 11.51 -11.09 -15.28
C GLU A 231 11.76 -12.45 -15.93
N GLY A 232 13.02 -12.81 -16.17
CA GLY A 232 13.39 -14.13 -16.71
C GLY A 232 12.99 -15.29 -15.79
N ARG A 233 13.24 -15.17 -14.48
CA ARG A 233 12.79 -16.19 -13.50
C ARG A 233 11.28 -16.26 -13.40
N HIS A 234 10.59 -15.12 -13.47
CA HIS A 234 9.13 -15.06 -13.49
C HIS A 234 8.56 -15.76 -14.71
N LEU A 235 9.08 -15.46 -15.91
CA LEU A 235 8.69 -16.13 -17.15
C LEU A 235 8.89 -17.64 -17.04
N ASN A 236 10.08 -18.10 -16.67
CA ASN A 236 10.40 -19.52 -16.59
C ASN A 236 9.45 -20.26 -15.63
N TYR A 237 9.19 -19.69 -14.45
CA TYR A 237 8.28 -20.29 -13.48
C TYR A 237 6.87 -20.51 -14.04
N PHE A 238 6.32 -19.52 -14.75
CA PHE A 238 4.97 -19.66 -15.31
C PHE A 238 4.92 -20.54 -16.56
N VAL A 239 5.99 -20.59 -17.35
CA VAL A 239 6.13 -21.56 -18.46
C VAL A 239 6.15 -22.99 -17.91
N ASP A 240 6.96 -23.25 -16.89
CA ASP A 240 7.04 -24.55 -16.22
C ASP A 240 5.69 -24.94 -15.59
N LEU A 241 4.99 -23.98 -14.97
CA LEU A 241 3.69 -24.22 -14.36
C LEU A 241 2.61 -24.62 -15.37
N VAL A 242 2.61 -23.99 -16.55
CA VAL A 242 1.64 -24.30 -17.62
C VAL A 242 1.99 -25.61 -18.32
N THR A 243 3.27 -25.93 -18.47
CA THR A 243 3.72 -27.18 -19.14
C THR A 243 3.64 -28.41 -18.23
N ALA A 244 3.54 -28.23 -16.92
CA ALA A 244 3.36 -29.30 -15.94
C ALA A 244 1.89 -29.71 -15.73
N GLN A 245 0.93 -29.06 -16.42
CA GLN A 245 -0.50 -29.40 -16.43
C GLN A 245 -0.86 -30.27 -17.64
#